data_AF-A0AAV9HH24-F1
#
_entry.id   AF-A0AAV9HH24-F1
#
_cell.length_a   1.000
_cell.length_b   1.000
_cell.length_c   1.000
_cell.angle_alpha   90.00
_cell.angle_beta   90.00
_cell.angle_gamma   90.00
#
_symmetry.space_group_name_H-M   'P 1'
#
loop_
_entity.id
_entity.type
_entity.pdbx_description
1 polymer ?
#
loop_
_entity_poly.entity_id
_entity_poly.type
_entity_poly.pdbx_seq_one_letter_code
_entity_poly.pdbx_strand_id
1 'polypeptide(L)'
;PTPPRRSLTQKGTERKKPGPAPKPLSERLKNKPLKQVKRIERSYTRERKVEVLLYLLQHRVPDPRPRKVPRRRIGQPHEEELTQPMVANEYGELVWYRAPTYSEASEFWKIPTPTIQGWWDAREKILEGTGFELPKVGPGGVSTAIS
;
A
#
# COMPACT_ATOMS: atom_id res chain seq x y z
N PRO A 1 -15.38 59.69 -54.39
CA PRO A 1 -15.55 58.35 -53.78
C PRO A 1 -15.02 58.32 -52.34
N THR A 2 -15.92 58.29 -51.36
CA THR A 2 -15.60 58.18 -49.93
C THR A 2 -15.43 56.71 -49.52
N PRO A 3 -14.43 56.35 -48.68
CA PRO A 3 -14.25 54.97 -48.23
C PRO A 3 -15.31 54.57 -47.18
N PRO A 4 -15.70 53.28 -47.11
CA PRO A 4 -16.69 52.80 -46.14
C PRO A 4 -16.13 52.86 -44.70
N ARG A 5 -16.88 53.52 -43.82
CA ARG A 5 -16.55 53.73 -42.40
C ARG A 5 -16.70 52.41 -41.62
N ARG A 6 -15.58 51.84 -41.15
CA ARG A 6 -15.58 50.65 -40.27
C ARG A 6 -16.05 51.02 -38.86
N SER A 7 -16.96 50.24 -38.27
CA SER A 7 -17.45 50.47 -36.91
C SER A 7 -16.40 50.07 -35.87
N LEU A 8 -15.91 51.02 -35.09
CA LEU A 8 -14.99 50.79 -33.97
C LEU A 8 -15.74 50.27 -32.73
N THR A 9 -15.06 49.52 -31.87
CA THR A 9 -15.55 49.25 -30.50
C THR A 9 -15.44 50.49 -29.62
N GLN A 10 -16.07 50.50 -28.43
CA GLN A 10 -15.89 51.58 -27.43
C GLN A 10 -14.42 51.79 -27.01
N LYS A 11 -13.53 50.83 -27.26
CA LYS A 11 -12.08 50.93 -27.01
C LYS A 11 -11.25 51.22 -28.28
N GLY A 12 -11.88 51.65 -29.38
CA GLY A 12 -11.17 52.08 -30.60
C GLY A 12 -10.53 50.94 -31.41
N THR A 13 -10.77 49.67 -31.06
CA THR A 13 -10.26 48.52 -31.83
C THR A 13 -11.28 48.02 -32.85
N GLU A 14 -10.79 47.49 -33.97
CA GLU A 14 -11.65 46.85 -34.97
C GLU A 14 -12.35 45.63 -34.35
N ARG A 15 -13.67 45.52 -34.53
CA ARG A 15 -14.44 44.37 -34.04
C ARG A 15 -13.98 43.11 -34.76
N LYS A 16 -13.48 42.13 -34.00
CA LYS A 16 -13.24 40.77 -34.53
C LYS A 16 -14.58 40.19 -34.99
N LYS A 17 -14.57 39.46 -36.09
CA LYS A 17 -15.75 38.74 -36.57
C LYS A 17 -16.23 37.80 -35.44
N PRO A 18 -17.55 37.71 -35.19
CA PRO A 18 -18.08 36.77 -34.21
C PRO A 18 -17.56 35.37 -34.53
N GLY A 19 -17.18 34.63 -33.48
CA GLY A 19 -16.85 33.21 -33.65
C GLY A 19 -18.05 32.43 -34.20
N PRO A 20 -17.84 31.20 -34.67
CA PRO A 20 -18.93 30.31 -35.08
C PRO A 20 -19.98 30.23 -33.97
N ALA A 21 -21.26 30.24 -34.36
CA ALA A 21 -22.34 30.09 -33.41
C ALA A 21 -22.14 28.80 -32.59
N PRO A 22 -22.40 28.82 -31.27
CA PRO A 22 -22.32 27.61 -30.47
C PRO A 22 -23.25 26.55 -31.06
N LYS A 23 -22.80 25.29 -31.08
CA LYS A 23 -23.61 24.19 -31.59
C LYS A 23 -24.95 24.14 -30.84
N PRO A 24 -26.07 23.92 -31.56
CA PRO A 24 -27.38 23.86 -30.93
C PRO A 24 -27.45 22.75 -29.89
N LEU A 25 -28.33 22.90 -28.90
CA LEU A 25 -28.45 22.01 -27.74
C LEU A 25 -28.62 20.53 -28.15
N SER A 26 -29.34 20.29 -29.25
CA SER A 26 -29.58 18.98 -29.87
C SER A 26 -28.31 18.31 -30.42
N GLU A 27 -27.31 19.09 -30.81
CA GLU A 27 -26.01 18.60 -31.28
C GLU A 27 -25.01 18.42 -30.13
N ARG A 28 -25.17 19.18 -29.04
CA ARG A 28 -24.29 19.14 -27.87
C ARG A 28 -24.42 17.84 -27.06
N LEU A 29 -25.59 17.22 -27.07
CA LEU A 29 -25.89 15.95 -26.37
C LEU A 29 -25.29 14.71 -27.06
N LYS A 30 -24.80 14.84 -28.31
CA LYS A 30 -24.16 13.74 -29.05
C LYS A 30 -22.71 13.47 -28.61
N ASN A 31 -22.19 14.26 -27.67
CA ASN A 31 -20.87 14.04 -27.10
C ASN A 31 -20.89 12.71 -26.34
N LYS A 32 -20.06 11.77 -26.81
CA LYS A 32 -19.92 10.42 -26.27
C LYS A 32 -19.84 10.47 -24.74
N PRO A 33 -20.51 9.56 -24.01
CA PRO A 33 -20.39 9.51 -22.56
C PRO A 33 -18.91 9.43 -22.19
N LEU A 34 -18.50 10.22 -21.20
CA LEU A 34 -17.16 10.13 -20.65
C LEU A 34 -16.92 8.67 -20.24
N LYS A 35 -15.80 8.09 -20.66
CA LYS A 35 -15.45 6.74 -20.25
C LYS A 35 -15.44 6.71 -18.72
N GLN A 36 -16.21 5.82 -18.13
CA GLN A 36 -16.23 5.62 -16.68
C GLN A 36 -14.81 5.34 -16.20
N VAL A 37 -14.36 6.08 -15.17
CA VAL A 37 -13.04 5.88 -14.57
C VAL A 37 -12.97 4.45 -14.05
N LYS A 38 -12.16 3.61 -14.70
CA LYS A 38 -11.91 2.24 -14.26
C LYS A 38 -10.83 2.25 -13.21
N ARG A 39 -10.99 1.39 -12.19
CA ARG A 39 -9.95 1.14 -11.19
C ARG A 39 -8.72 0.56 -11.88
N ILE A 40 -7.54 1.05 -11.53
CA ILE A 40 -6.27 0.46 -11.97
C ILE A 40 -6.17 -0.92 -11.34
N GLU A 41 -6.22 -1.97 -12.17
CA GLU A 41 -5.99 -3.34 -11.73
C GLU A 41 -4.49 -3.57 -11.61
N ARG A 42 -4.03 -3.88 -10.39
CA ARG A 42 -2.66 -4.26 -10.10
C ARG A 42 -2.63 -5.74 -9.78
N SER A 43 -2.17 -6.55 -10.72
CA SER A 43 -1.89 -7.96 -10.50
C SER A 43 -0.44 -8.12 -10.07
N TYR A 44 -0.21 -8.89 -9.01
CA TYR A 44 1.12 -9.22 -8.51
C TYR A 44 1.41 -10.68 -8.83
N THR A 45 2.61 -10.96 -9.37
CA THR A 45 3.06 -12.31 -9.68
C THR A 45 3.14 -13.16 -8.41
N ARG A 46 3.09 -14.49 -8.54
CA ARG A 46 3.21 -15.39 -7.39
C ARG A 46 4.54 -15.21 -6.67
N GLU A 47 5.64 -15.10 -7.42
CA GLU A 47 6.99 -14.84 -6.90
C GLU A 47 7.01 -13.58 -6.03
N ARG A 48 6.40 -12.49 -6.52
CA ARG A 48 6.34 -11.25 -5.75
C ARG A 48 5.58 -11.40 -4.43
N LYS A 49 4.51 -12.20 -4.41
CA LYS A 49 3.80 -12.50 -3.16
C LYS A 49 4.67 -13.30 -2.20
N VAL A 50 5.40 -14.28 -2.72
CA VAL A 50 6.35 -15.10 -1.94
C VAL A 50 7.44 -14.22 -1.33
N GLU A 51 8.07 -13.34 -2.10
CA GLU A 51 9.09 -12.39 -1.59
C GLU A 51 8.57 -11.56 -0.42
N VAL A 52 7.35 -11.01 -0.55
CA VAL A 52 6.74 -10.19 0.50
C VAL A 52 6.45 -11.01 1.75
N LEU A 53 5.98 -12.25 1.60
CA LEU A 53 5.73 -13.14 2.74
C LEU A 53 7.03 -13.55 3.43
N LEU A 54 8.08 -13.86 2.67
CA LEU A 54 9.40 -14.16 3.22
C LEU A 54 9.99 -12.97 3.96
N TYR A 55 9.83 -11.76 3.42
CA TYR A 55 10.22 -10.52 4.09
C TYR A 55 9.56 -10.40 5.48
N LEU A 56 8.25 -10.65 5.59
CA LEU A 56 7.57 -10.59 6.87
C LEU A 56 8.02 -11.67 7.88
N LEU A 57 8.42 -12.84 7.38
CA LEU A 57 8.81 -13.98 8.22
C LEU A 57 10.27 -13.91 8.71
N GLN A 58 11.17 -13.55 7.80
CA GLN A 58 12.62 -13.68 8.00
C GLN A 58 13.29 -12.37 8.31
N HIS A 59 12.80 -11.25 7.76
CA HIS A 59 13.41 -9.96 8.01
C HIS A 59 13.21 -9.57 9.48
N ARG A 60 14.18 -8.84 10.03
CA ARG A 60 14.14 -8.36 11.40
C ARG A 60 14.49 -6.88 11.43
N VAL A 61 13.58 -6.07 11.95
CA VAL A 61 13.72 -4.62 12.05
C VAL A 61 14.22 -4.26 13.45
N PRO A 62 15.28 -3.44 13.58
CA PRO A 62 15.72 -2.93 14.87
C PRO A 62 14.68 -1.96 15.43
N ASP A 63 14.20 -2.22 16.63
CA ASP A 63 13.29 -1.35 17.37
C ASP A 63 13.99 -0.88 18.65
N PRO A 64 14.35 0.42 18.75
CA PRO A 64 14.99 0.96 19.95
C PRO A 64 13.98 1.20 21.09
N ARG A 65 12.67 1.07 20.82
CA ARG A 65 11.65 1.40 21.82
C ARG A 65 11.51 0.26 22.82
N PRO A 66 11.46 0.56 24.13
CA PRO A 66 11.13 -0.45 25.13
C PRO A 66 9.70 -0.92 24.88
N ARG A 67 9.50 -2.22 24.61
CA ARG A 67 8.15 -2.79 24.51
C ARG A 67 7.44 -2.57 25.84
N LYS A 68 6.27 -1.92 25.80
CA LYS A 68 5.37 -1.86 26.95
C LYS A 68 4.79 -3.26 27.15
N VAL A 69 5.45 -4.07 27.98
CA VAL A 69 4.90 -5.36 28.41
C VAL A 69 3.58 -5.06 29.13
N PRO A 70 2.45 -5.67 28.72
CA PRO A 70 1.20 -5.54 29.47
C PRO A 70 1.44 -5.93 30.94
N ARG A 71 0.95 -5.13 31.89
CA ARG A 71 1.07 -5.43 33.32
C ARG A 71 0.49 -6.83 33.59
N ARG A 72 1.32 -7.71 34.14
CA ARG A 72 0.94 -9.09 34.46
C ARG A 72 -0.19 -9.10 35.48
N ARG A 73 -1.16 -9.99 35.29
CA ARG A 73 -2.04 -10.42 36.38
C ARG A 73 -1.28 -11.48 37.20
N ILE A 74 -1.44 -11.44 38.52
CA ILE A 74 -0.88 -12.46 39.43
C ILE A 74 -1.33 -13.85 38.97
N GLY A 75 -0.37 -14.78 38.82
CA GLY A 75 -0.61 -16.18 38.44
C GLY A 75 -0.46 -16.51 36.94
N GLN A 76 -0.15 -15.56 36.06
CA GLN A 76 0.04 -15.86 34.63
C GLN A 76 1.45 -16.43 34.39
N PRO A 77 1.59 -17.64 33.78
CA PRO A 77 2.89 -18.23 33.49
C PRO A 77 3.75 -17.32 32.59
N HIS A 78 5.06 -17.41 32.77
CA HIS A 78 6.05 -16.65 32.01
C HIS A 78 6.22 -17.32 30.65
N GLU A 79 5.59 -16.81 29.60
CA GLU A 79 6.01 -17.16 28.24
C GLU A 79 7.35 -16.49 27.97
N GLU A 80 8.43 -17.28 28.07
CA GLU A 80 9.83 -16.87 27.83
C GLU A 80 10.04 -16.30 26.41
N GLU A 81 9.10 -16.50 25.48
CA GLU A 81 9.18 -16.03 24.10
C GLU A 81 9.09 -14.48 23.94
N LEU A 82 8.73 -13.75 25.00
CA LEU A 82 8.56 -12.29 24.93
C LEU A 82 9.82 -11.47 25.22
N THR A 83 10.94 -12.10 25.59
CA THR A 83 12.19 -11.42 25.98
C THR A 83 13.37 -11.85 25.12
N GLN A 84 13.37 -11.49 23.83
CA GLN A 84 14.63 -11.47 23.08
C GLN A 84 15.60 -10.49 23.76
N PRO A 85 16.82 -10.85 24.17
CA PRO A 85 17.71 -9.90 24.81
C PRO A 85 17.98 -8.70 23.88
N MET A 86 18.09 -7.50 24.45
CA MET A 86 18.55 -6.33 23.69
C MET A 86 19.96 -6.62 23.16
N VAL A 87 20.15 -6.47 21.86
CA VAL A 87 21.45 -6.65 21.22
C VAL A 87 21.95 -5.29 20.78
N ALA A 88 23.25 -5.03 20.94
CA ALA A 88 23.89 -3.85 20.37
C ALA A 88 23.89 -3.97 18.84
N ASN A 89 23.31 -2.98 18.16
CA ASN A 89 23.38 -2.90 16.70
C ASN A 89 24.78 -2.42 16.25
N GLU A 90 24.96 -2.29 14.93
CA GLU A 90 26.19 -1.80 14.30
C GLU A 90 26.60 -0.37 14.72
N TYR A 91 25.66 0.40 15.26
CA TYR A 91 25.87 1.76 15.78
C TYR A 91 26.11 1.79 17.30
N GLY A 92 26.15 0.63 17.96
CA GLY A 92 26.34 0.51 19.41
C GLY A 92 25.07 0.77 20.24
N GLU A 93 23.90 0.90 19.61
CA GLU A 93 22.63 1.11 20.29
C GLU A 93 22.00 -0.23 20.67
N LEU A 94 21.50 -0.33 21.90
CA LEU A 94 20.75 -1.50 22.35
C LEU A 94 19.36 -1.49 21.72
N VAL A 95 19.07 -2.48 20.87
CA VAL A 95 17.79 -2.61 20.18
C VAL A 95 17.19 -4.00 20.33
N TRP A 96 15.87 -4.08 20.18
CA TRP A 96 15.13 -5.32 20.07
C TRP A 96 14.90 -5.61 18.60
N TYR A 97 15.16 -6.83 18.15
CA TYR A 97 14.80 -7.24 16.80
C TYR A 97 13.36 -7.73 16.77
N ARG A 98 12.57 -7.23 15.81
CA ARG A 98 11.17 -7.65 15.63
C ARG A 98 10.88 -7.98 14.18
N ALA A 99 9.83 -8.76 13.94
CA ALA A 99 9.29 -8.93 12.59
C ALA A 99 8.80 -7.56 12.05
N PRO A 100 8.93 -7.29 10.74
CA PRO A 100 8.38 -6.10 10.12
C PRO A 100 6.86 -6.07 10.26
N THR A 101 6.33 -4.86 10.40
CA THR A 101 4.90 -4.60 10.37
C THR A 101 4.39 -4.53 8.93
N TYR A 102 3.07 -4.72 8.73
CA TYR A 102 2.48 -4.58 7.39
C TYR A 102 2.58 -3.16 6.83
N SER A 103 2.68 -2.13 7.67
CA SER A 103 2.94 -0.75 7.25
C SER A 103 4.35 -0.61 6.68
N GLU A 104 5.37 -1.12 7.37
CA GLU A 104 6.77 -1.12 6.89
C GLU A 104 6.89 -1.91 5.58
N ALA A 105 6.27 -3.09 5.49
CA ALA A 105 6.23 -3.86 4.24
C ALA A 105 5.49 -3.11 3.12
N SER A 106 4.38 -2.43 3.42
CA SER A 106 3.66 -1.61 2.45
C SER A 106 4.52 -0.47 1.92
N GLU A 107 5.27 0.19 2.78
CA GLU A 107 6.18 1.27 2.42
C GLU A 107 7.38 0.79 1.59
N PHE A 108 7.94 -0.37 1.94
CA PHE A 108 9.08 -0.95 1.24
C PHE A 108 8.68 -1.45 -0.16
N TRP A 109 7.64 -2.28 -0.24
CA TRP A 109 7.23 -2.95 -1.48
C TRP A 109 6.29 -2.09 -2.36
N LYS A 110 5.78 -0.97 -1.83
CA LYS A 110 4.74 -0.12 -2.44
C LYS A 110 3.45 -0.88 -2.75
N ILE A 111 3.09 -1.78 -1.85
CA ILE A 111 1.89 -2.63 -1.94
C ILE A 111 0.96 -2.26 -0.81
N PRO A 112 -0.33 -2.00 -1.05
CA PRO A 112 -1.25 -1.61 0.02
C PRO A 112 -1.28 -2.65 1.14
N THR A 113 -1.27 -2.18 2.39
CA THR A 113 -1.46 -3.00 3.59
C THR A 113 -2.59 -4.04 3.50
N PRO A 114 -3.82 -3.71 3.06
CA PRO A 114 -4.89 -4.71 2.97
C PRO A 114 -4.60 -5.82 1.96
N THR A 115 -3.81 -5.52 0.91
CA THR A 115 -3.38 -6.53 -0.06
C THR A 115 -2.37 -7.49 0.56
N ILE A 116 -1.42 -6.96 1.34
CA ILE A 116 -0.43 -7.77 2.06
C ILE A 116 -1.11 -8.64 3.12
N GLN A 117 -2.08 -8.10 3.86
CA GLN A 117 -2.88 -8.86 4.84
C GLN A 117 -3.61 -10.03 4.18
N GLY A 118 -4.30 -9.79 3.05
CA GLY A 118 -4.96 -10.87 2.33
C GLY A 118 -4.01 -11.96 1.83
N TRP A 119 -2.75 -11.63 1.51
CA TRP A 119 -1.74 -12.63 1.19
C TRP A 119 -1.22 -13.37 2.42
N TRP A 120 -1.13 -12.70 3.56
CA TRP A 120 -0.74 -13.31 4.82
C TRP A 120 -1.78 -14.33 5.29
N ASP A 121 -3.07 -14.05 5.11
CA ASP A 121 -4.15 -14.99 5.44
C ASP A 121 -4.11 -16.21 4.52
N ALA A 122 -3.81 -16.02 3.23
CA ALA A 122 -3.66 -17.08 2.24
C ALA A 122 -2.22 -17.63 2.11
N ARG A 123 -1.35 -17.37 3.10
CA ARG A 123 0.10 -17.61 2.97
C ARG A 123 0.46 -19.06 2.73
N GLU A 124 -0.25 -19.99 3.36
CA GLU A 124 -0.01 -21.44 3.21
C GLU A 124 -0.15 -21.85 1.74
N LYS A 125 -1.23 -21.42 1.08
CA LYS A 125 -1.48 -21.69 -0.33
C LYS A 125 -0.47 -20.99 -1.26
N ILE A 126 -0.01 -19.80 -0.89
CA ILE A 126 0.95 -19.05 -1.72
C ILE A 126 2.34 -19.68 -1.63
N LEU A 127 2.73 -20.13 -0.43
CA LEU A 127 4.04 -20.73 -0.14
C LEU A 127 4.09 -22.24 -0.45
N GLU A 128 2.96 -22.90 -0.64
CA GLU A 128 2.90 -24.31 -1.05
C GLU A 128 3.81 -24.57 -2.26
N GLY A 129 4.67 -25.59 -2.17
CA GLY A 129 5.62 -25.94 -3.24
C GLY A 129 6.83 -25.01 -3.40
N THR A 130 7.05 -24.03 -2.52
CA THR A 130 8.32 -23.27 -2.46
C THR A 130 9.39 -23.91 -1.57
N GLY A 131 9.04 -24.96 -0.81
CA GLY A 131 9.96 -25.64 0.12
C GLY A 131 10.17 -24.91 1.45
N PHE A 132 9.45 -23.81 1.69
CA PHE A 132 9.42 -23.13 2.99
C PHE A 132 8.36 -23.74 3.90
N GLU A 133 8.81 -24.51 4.88
CA GLU A 133 7.95 -25.00 5.96
C GLU A 133 7.61 -23.84 6.91
N LEU A 134 6.35 -23.44 6.93
CA LEU A 134 5.85 -22.54 7.98
C LEU A 134 5.79 -23.33 9.30
N PRO A 135 6.20 -22.74 10.44
CA PRO A 135 5.87 -23.34 11.73
C PRO A 135 4.34 -23.47 11.79
N LYS A 136 3.84 -24.71 11.84
CA LYS A 136 2.40 -25.01 11.96
C LYS A 136 1.95 -24.56 13.34
N VAL A 137 1.62 -23.29 13.45
CA VAL A 137 0.92 -22.79 14.63
C VAL A 137 -0.51 -23.29 14.51
N GLY A 138 -0.83 -24.37 15.23
CA GLY A 138 -2.21 -24.84 15.34
C GLY A 138 -3.12 -23.71 15.84
N PRO A 139 -4.45 -23.83 15.65
CA PRO A 139 -5.41 -22.86 16.20
C PRO A 139 -5.35 -22.94 17.73
N GLY A 140 -4.45 -22.17 18.35
CA GLY A 140 -4.13 -22.30 19.77
C GLY A 140 -2.69 -22.01 20.20
N GLY A 141 -1.78 -21.61 19.31
CA GLY A 141 -0.52 -20.99 19.74
C GLY A 141 0.43 -21.89 20.53
N VAL A 142 0.60 -23.15 20.12
CA VAL A 142 1.70 -23.99 20.60
C VAL A 142 2.39 -24.67 19.42
N SER A 143 3.68 -24.37 19.24
CA SER A 143 4.55 -25.04 18.28
C SER A 143 4.81 -26.47 18.75
N THR A 144 4.24 -27.46 18.08
CA THR A 144 4.62 -28.86 18.27
C THR A 144 6.00 -29.06 17.62
N ALA A 145 7.06 -28.97 18.43
CA ALA A 145 8.39 -29.43 18.02
C ALA A 145 8.34 -30.95 17.78
N ILE A 146 8.78 -31.38 16.61
CA ILE A 146 8.91 -32.79 16.23
C ILE A 146 10.18 -33.33 16.92
N SER A 147 10.03 -34.43 17.67
CA SER A 147 11.11 -35.19 18.32
C SER A 147 12.00 -35.94 17.35
#